data_AF-A0A431Q146-F1
#
_entry.id   AF-A0A431Q146-F1
#
_cell.length_a   1.000
_cell.length_b   1.000
_cell.length_c   1.000
_cell.angle_alpha   90.00
_cell.angle_beta   90.00
_cell.angle_gamma   90.00
#
_symmetry.space_group_name_H-M   'P 1'
#
loop_
_entity.id
_entity.type
_entity.pdbx_description
1 polymer ?
#
loop_
_entity_poly.entity_id
_entity_poly.type
_entity_poly.pdbx_seq_one_letter_code
_entity_poly.pdbx_strand_id
1 'polypeptide(L)'
;MARRHSEIFLDLLRGEGFAQPNPRPMFPNPPGLLRLEPFSAGLRERIWWGAATDATAVWAAKLGMNLQSSTLKFDESGEPLHVQQAKQIRAYRAAWKEAGHAREPRVSVSRSIFALVNDMDRAYFGGSEGQDHFGYIEPEKRAVFGRTYAAEPDKLVDQLKEDEAIAEADTLLLTVPNQLGVDYNAHVIEAILKHVAPALGWR
;
A
#
# COMPACT_ATOMS: atom_id res chain seq x y z
N MET A 1 4.16 -13.07 16.13
CA MET A 1 4.02 -14.16 15.14
C MET A 1 4.24 -13.69 13.69
N ALA A 2 3.53 -12.67 13.18
CA ALA A 2 3.62 -12.26 11.77
C ALA A 2 5.04 -11.87 11.29
N ARG A 3 5.77 -11.01 12.03
CA ARG A 3 7.13 -10.57 11.63
C ARG A 3 8.12 -11.73 11.49
N ARG A 4 8.15 -12.65 12.46
CA ARG A 4 9.00 -13.85 12.43
C ARG A 4 8.75 -14.70 11.18
N HIS A 5 7.49 -14.98 10.85
CA HIS A 5 7.18 -15.75 9.66
C HIS A 5 7.53 -14.99 8.37
N SER A 6 7.43 -13.66 8.39
CA SER A 6 7.80 -12.82 7.25
C SER A 6 9.30 -12.83 7.00
N GLU A 7 10.12 -12.77 8.05
CA GLU A 7 11.58 -12.88 7.95
C GLU A 7 12.00 -14.25 7.38
N ILE A 8 11.43 -15.34 7.91
CA ILE A 8 11.64 -16.69 7.37
C ILE A 8 11.22 -16.75 5.89
N PHE A 9 10.03 -16.25 5.57
CA PHE A 9 9.53 -16.21 4.20
C PHE A 9 10.50 -15.49 3.27
N LEU A 10 10.92 -14.27 3.64
CA LEU A 10 11.86 -13.48 2.85
C LEU A 10 13.19 -14.21 2.65
N ASP A 11 13.72 -14.88 3.68
CA ASP A 11 14.97 -15.62 3.58
C ASP A 11 14.86 -16.83 2.66
N LEU A 12 13.74 -17.57 2.71
CA LEU A 12 13.47 -18.65 1.76
C LEU A 12 13.36 -18.15 0.31
N LEU A 13 12.94 -16.90 0.08
CA LEU A 13 12.90 -16.29 -1.25
C LEU A 13 14.28 -15.93 -1.83
N ARG A 14 15.39 -16.06 -1.08
CA ARG A 14 16.75 -15.92 -1.62
C ARG A 14 17.08 -16.99 -2.66
N GLY A 15 16.34 -18.11 -2.66
CA GLY A 15 16.59 -19.24 -3.56
C GLY A 15 17.71 -20.18 -3.08
N GLU A 16 18.17 -20.01 -1.85
CA GLU A 16 19.14 -20.88 -1.20
C GLU A 16 18.46 -22.17 -0.69
N GLY A 17 19.22 -23.27 -0.69
CA GLY A 17 18.75 -24.54 -0.16
C GLY A 17 18.65 -24.50 1.36
N PHE A 18 17.53 -24.97 1.92
CA PHE A 18 17.28 -24.97 3.37
C PHE A 18 16.85 -26.33 3.93
N ALA A 19 16.29 -27.21 3.10
CA ALA A 19 15.71 -28.48 3.54
C ALA A 19 16.56 -29.67 3.10
N GLN A 20 16.78 -30.64 3.99
CA GLN A 20 17.44 -31.88 3.60
C GLN A 20 16.53 -32.71 2.68
N PRO A 21 17.06 -33.29 1.58
CA PRO A 21 16.28 -34.18 0.73
C PRO A 21 15.84 -35.41 1.51
N ASN A 22 14.69 -36.00 1.12
CA ASN A 22 14.26 -37.28 1.66
C ASN A 22 15.35 -38.34 1.38
N PRO A 23 15.83 -39.10 2.39
CA PRO A 23 16.87 -40.12 2.20
C PRO A 23 16.45 -41.27 1.27
N ARG A 24 15.15 -41.45 1.03
CA ARG A 24 14.59 -42.43 0.09
C ARG A 24 13.59 -41.73 -0.84
N PRO A 25 14.07 -40.89 -1.77
CA PRO A 25 13.17 -40.12 -2.61
C PRO A 25 12.63 -41.00 -3.75
N MET A 26 11.41 -40.73 -4.21
CA MET A 26 10.82 -41.42 -5.36
C MET A 26 11.58 -41.10 -6.67
N PHE A 27 12.18 -39.90 -6.76
CA PHE A 27 13.02 -39.44 -7.87
C PHE A 27 14.34 -38.87 -7.32
N PRO A 28 15.46 -38.93 -8.06
CA PRO A 28 16.73 -38.36 -7.60
C PRO A 28 16.61 -36.86 -7.29
N ASN A 29 17.05 -36.47 -6.09
CA ASN A 29 17.15 -35.05 -5.71
C ASN A 29 18.48 -34.46 -6.21
N PRO A 30 18.53 -33.14 -6.49
CA PRO A 30 19.80 -32.45 -6.70
C PRO A 30 20.69 -32.57 -5.44
N PRO A 31 22.02 -32.52 -5.60
CA PRO A 31 22.93 -32.56 -4.46
C PRO A 31 22.76 -31.34 -3.55
N GLY A 32 22.93 -31.53 -2.25
CA GLY A 32 22.82 -30.47 -1.24
C GLY A 32 21.41 -30.29 -0.67
N LEU A 33 21.17 -29.12 -0.06
CA LEU A 33 19.86 -28.77 0.49
C LEU A 33 18.91 -28.34 -0.63
N LEU A 34 17.64 -28.74 -0.52
CA LEU A 34 16.56 -28.33 -1.39
C LEU A 34 16.12 -26.90 -1.05
N ARG A 35 15.86 -26.11 -2.09
CA ARG A 35 15.27 -24.76 -1.99
C ARG A 35 13.75 -24.81 -2.17
N LEU A 36 13.10 -23.69 -1.92
CA LEU A 36 11.67 -23.52 -2.23
C LEU A 36 11.44 -23.50 -3.75
N GLU A 37 10.47 -24.27 -4.22
CA GLU A 37 10.09 -24.36 -5.64
C GLU A 37 8.58 -24.11 -5.85
N PRO A 38 8.17 -23.51 -6.98
CA PRO A 38 9.02 -23.01 -8.07
C PRO A 38 9.79 -21.74 -7.69
N PHE A 39 11.08 -21.68 -8.03
CA PHE A 39 11.90 -20.49 -7.80
C PHE A 39 11.54 -19.37 -8.78
N SER A 40 11.24 -18.18 -8.24
CA SER A 40 11.00 -16.96 -9.02
C SER A 40 12.07 -15.93 -8.71
N ALA A 41 13.00 -15.75 -9.64
CA ALA A 41 14.06 -14.75 -9.51
C ALA A 41 13.47 -13.34 -9.29
N GLY A 42 14.05 -12.60 -8.33
CA GLY A 42 13.60 -11.26 -7.96
C GLY A 42 12.28 -11.19 -7.20
N LEU A 43 11.62 -12.31 -6.86
CA LEU A 43 10.34 -12.26 -6.12
C LEU A 43 10.47 -11.54 -4.78
N ARG A 44 11.57 -11.72 -4.07
CA ARG A 44 11.86 -11.03 -2.80
C ARG A 44 11.76 -9.51 -2.94
N GLU A 45 12.18 -8.95 -4.07
CA GLU A 45 12.19 -7.50 -4.34
C GLU A 45 10.79 -6.95 -4.67
N ARG A 46 9.83 -7.84 -4.96
CA ARG A 46 8.45 -7.49 -5.30
C ARG A 46 7.49 -7.63 -4.11
N ILE A 47 7.99 -7.98 -2.92
CA ILE A 47 7.17 -8.12 -1.72
C ILE A 47 6.82 -6.73 -1.16
N TRP A 48 5.55 -6.56 -0.81
CA TRP A 48 5.00 -5.36 -0.19
C TRP A 48 4.58 -5.66 1.24
N TRP A 49 4.75 -4.68 2.13
CA TRP A 49 4.28 -4.75 3.51
C TRP A 49 3.29 -3.63 3.81
N GLY A 50 2.09 -4.00 4.28
CA GLY A 50 1.12 -3.05 4.83
C GLY A 50 1.52 -2.61 6.23
N ALA A 51 1.95 -1.37 6.40
CA ALA A 51 2.48 -0.86 7.67
C ALA A 51 1.44 0.00 8.40
N ALA A 52 0.98 -0.48 9.57
CA ALA A 52 0.08 0.27 10.43
C ALA A 52 0.77 1.34 11.29
N THR A 53 2.11 1.32 11.42
CA THR A 53 2.89 2.27 12.24
C THR A 53 4.15 2.71 11.54
N ASP A 54 4.76 3.79 11.99
CA ASP A 54 6.07 4.23 11.51
C ASP A 54 7.14 3.17 11.83
N ALA A 55 7.09 2.59 13.03
CA ALA A 55 8.02 1.54 13.44
C ALA A 55 7.95 0.28 12.54
N THR A 56 6.75 -0.10 12.07
CA THR A 56 6.58 -1.24 11.13
C THR A 56 7.06 -0.89 9.73
N ALA A 57 6.88 0.35 9.27
CA ALA A 57 7.41 0.82 8.01
C ALA A 57 8.95 0.81 8.02
N VAL A 58 9.59 1.32 9.07
CA VAL A 58 11.05 1.27 9.25
C VAL A 58 11.59 -0.17 9.25
N TRP A 59 10.91 -1.10 9.93
CA TRP A 59 11.29 -2.51 9.89
C TRP A 59 11.17 -3.11 8.48
N ALA A 60 10.10 -2.80 7.75
CA ALA A 60 9.92 -3.25 6.37
C ALA A 60 11.03 -2.72 5.44
N ALA A 61 11.42 -1.45 5.62
CA ALA A 61 12.53 -0.84 4.89
C ALA A 61 13.85 -1.59 5.12
N LYS A 62 14.18 -1.89 6.37
CA LYS A 62 15.40 -2.62 6.74
C LYS A 62 15.48 -4.00 6.08
N LEU A 63 14.33 -4.68 5.90
CA LEU A 63 14.27 -6.00 5.28
C LEU A 63 14.19 -5.99 3.74
N GLY A 64 14.09 -4.81 3.12
CA GLY A 64 14.07 -4.64 1.66
C GLY A 64 12.69 -4.87 1.02
N MET A 65 11.61 -4.69 1.77
CA MET A 65 10.22 -4.77 1.26
C MET A 65 9.71 -3.40 0.81
N ASN A 66 8.85 -3.38 -0.22
CA ASN A 66 8.10 -2.18 -0.63
C ASN A 66 7.06 -1.82 0.44
N LEU A 67 6.67 -0.55 0.53
CA LEU A 67 5.74 -0.05 1.54
C LEU A 67 4.33 0.12 0.98
N GLN A 68 3.33 -0.44 1.65
CA GLN A 68 1.94 -0.07 1.47
C GLN A 68 1.45 0.65 2.73
N SER A 69 0.89 1.85 2.54
CA SER A 69 0.16 2.59 3.57
C SER A 69 -1.32 2.65 3.17
N SER A 70 -2.18 2.06 3.99
CA SER A 70 -3.58 1.81 3.62
C SER A 70 -4.47 3.04 3.73
N THR A 71 -5.79 2.86 3.65
CA THR A 71 -6.78 3.92 3.93
C THR A 71 -6.87 4.27 5.43
N LEU A 72 -6.10 3.60 6.27
CA LEU A 72 -5.94 3.87 7.70
C LEU A 72 -4.56 3.45 8.18
N LYS A 73 -4.08 4.07 9.25
CA LYS A 73 -2.95 3.59 10.05
C LYS A 73 -3.22 3.86 11.53
N PHE A 74 -2.44 3.25 12.42
CA PHE A 74 -2.48 3.66 13.83
C PHE A 74 -2.09 5.12 13.94
N ASP A 75 -2.84 5.82 14.78
CA ASP A 75 -2.61 7.22 15.04
C ASP A 75 -1.42 7.38 15.99
N GLU A 76 -0.42 8.12 15.54
CA GLU A 76 0.84 8.34 16.26
C GLU A 76 1.03 9.82 16.65
N SER A 77 0.12 10.73 16.24
CA SER A 77 0.31 12.18 16.42
C SER A 77 -0.98 13.01 16.59
N GLY A 78 -2.15 12.48 16.20
CA GLY A 78 -3.40 13.23 16.12
C GLY A 78 -3.53 14.12 14.87
N GLU A 79 -2.56 14.09 13.95
CA GLU A 79 -2.61 14.85 12.70
C GLU A 79 -3.52 14.17 11.64
N PRO A 80 -3.93 14.87 10.57
CA PRO A 80 -4.63 14.27 9.44
C PRO A 80 -3.87 13.05 8.87
N LEU A 81 -4.60 12.08 8.31
CA LEU A 81 -4.05 10.82 7.81
C LEU A 81 -2.90 11.08 6.83
N HIS A 82 -3.11 11.96 5.85
CA HIS A 82 -2.12 12.22 4.81
C HIS A 82 -0.79 12.76 5.37
N VAL A 83 -0.84 13.58 6.42
CA VAL A 83 0.37 14.08 7.11
C VAL A 83 1.09 12.94 7.82
N GLN A 84 0.35 12.09 8.54
CA GLN A 84 0.93 10.93 9.24
C GLN A 84 1.52 9.90 8.26
N GLN A 85 0.89 9.71 7.11
CA GLN A 85 1.40 8.84 6.06
C GLN A 85 2.64 9.42 5.39
N ALA A 86 2.69 10.73 5.10
CA ALA A 86 3.89 11.37 4.57
C ALA A 86 5.08 11.19 5.54
N LYS A 87 4.87 11.40 6.85
CA LYS A 87 5.89 11.12 7.88
C LYS A 87 6.35 9.66 7.87
N GLN A 88 5.42 8.71 7.76
CA GLN A 88 5.72 7.28 7.63
C GLN A 88 6.60 7.00 6.41
N ILE A 89 6.26 7.60 5.25
CA ILE A 89 7.00 7.44 3.99
C ILE A 89 8.42 8.00 4.13
N ARG A 90 8.58 9.20 4.70
CA ARG A 90 9.90 9.80 4.96
C ARG A 90 10.76 8.92 5.87
N ALA A 91 10.18 8.41 6.97
CA ALA A 91 10.87 7.50 7.90
C ALA A 91 11.28 6.18 7.22
N TYR A 92 10.40 5.61 6.40
CA TYR A 92 10.68 4.43 5.60
C TYR A 92 11.84 4.66 4.62
N ARG A 93 11.79 5.75 3.83
CA ARG A 93 12.83 6.08 2.85
C ARG A 93 14.18 6.35 3.52
N ALA A 94 14.19 7.00 4.69
CA ALA A 94 15.41 7.19 5.48
C ALA A 94 16.02 5.86 5.93
N ALA A 95 15.20 4.95 6.50
CA ALA A 95 15.66 3.63 6.92
C ALA A 95 16.10 2.75 5.74
N TRP A 96 15.47 2.89 4.58
CA TRP A 96 15.87 2.21 3.34
C TRP A 96 17.28 2.62 2.92
N LYS A 97 17.54 3.94 2.90
CA LYS A 97 18.85 4.49 2.57
C LYS A 97 19.92 4.05 3.56
N GLU A 98 19.62 4.06 4.86
CA GLU A 98 20.54 3.60 5.91
C GLU A 98 20.87 2.11 5.78
N ALA A 99 19.90 1.29 5.38
CA ALA A 99 20.10 -0.15 5.16
C ALA A 99 20.97 -0.47 3.92
N GLY A 100 21.22 0.50 3.04
CA GLY A 100 22.14 0.35 1.91
C GLY A 100 21.64 -0.57 0.79
N HIS A 101 20.32 -0.70 0.62
CA HIS A 101 19.76 -1.50 -0.48
C HIS A 101 20.18 -0.95 -1.84
N ALA A 102 20.54 -1.83 -2.77
CA ALA A 102 21.04 -1.45 -4.10
C ALA A 102 19.96 -0.90 -5.05
N ARG A 103 18.67 -1.09 -4.73
CA ARG A 103 17.53 -0.67 -5.54
C ARG A 103 16.74 0.42 -4.84
N GLU A 104 15.95 1.16 -5.62
CA GLU A 104 14.94 2.04 -5.06
C GLU A 104 13.74 1.23 -4.55
N PRO A 105 13.13 1.66 -3.42
CA PRO A 105 11.89 1.07 -2.96
C PRO A 105 10.71 1.55 -3.79
N ARG A 106 9.57 0.88 -3.63
CA ARG A 106 8.27 1.42 -4.04
C ARG A 106 7.39 1.67 -2.83
N VAL A 107 6.63 2.75 -2.89
CA VAL A 107 5.71 3.20 -1.85
C VAL A 107 4.34 3.42 -2.47
N SER A 108 3.31 2.85 -1.86
CA SER A 108 1.92 3.04 -2.28
C SER A 108 1.06 3.56 -1.16
N VAL A 109 0.13 4.47 -1.48
CA VAL A 109 -0.93 4.94 -0.58
C VAL A 109 -2.30 4.58 -1.13
N SER A 110 -3.25 4.27 -0.27
CA SER A 110 -4.63 3.96 -0.68
C SER A 110 -5.59 5.11 -0.37
N ARG A 111 -6.52 5.40 -1.29
CA ARG A 111 -7.53 6.45 -1.15
C ARG A 111 -8.88 6.02 -1.74
N SER A 112 -9.95 6.45 -1.09
CA SER A 112 -11.30 6.46 -1.66
C SER A 112 -11.49 7.76 -2.42
N ILE A 113 -11.49 7.71 -3.75
CA ILE A 113 -11.60 8.88 -4.63
C ILE A 113 -12.69 8.64 -5.66
N PHE A 114 -13.67 9.54 -5.71
CA PHE A 114 -14.83 9.47 -6.61
C PHE A 114 -15.03 10.83 -7.30
N ALA A 115 -14.75 10.89 -8.59
CA ALA A 115 -15.08 12.06 -9.41
C ALA A 115 -16.57 12.03 -9.74
N LEU A 116 -17.31 13.06 -9.31
CA LEU A 116 -18.76 13.15 -9.53
C LEU A 116 -19.04 13.73 -10.91
N VAL A 117 -19.15 12.92 -11.96
CA VAL A 117 -19.30 13.42 -13.34
C VAL A 117 -20.70 13.22 -13.92
N ASN A 118 -21.56 12.44 -13.28
CA ASN A 118 -22.97 12.27 -13.64
C ASN A 118 -23.92 12.17 -12.43
N ASP A 119 -25.22 12.07 -12.70
CA ASP A 119 -26.26 11.97 -11.66
C ASP A 119 -26.17 10.70 -10.82
N MET A 120 -25.68 9.60 -11.41
CA MET A 120 -25.48 8.34 -10.69
C MET A 120 -24.33 8.45 -9.67
N ASP A 121 -23.24 9.12 -10.04
CA ASP A 121 -22.13 9.40 -9.11
C ASP A 121 -22.62 10.26 -7.93
N ARG A 122 -23.44 11.28 -8.22
CA ARG A 122 -24.06 12.15 -7.19
C ARG A 122 -25.01 11.37 -6.30
N ALA A 123 -25.80 10.47 -6.88
CA ALA A 123 -26.72 9.62 -6.12
C ALA A 123 -25.97 8.69 -5.16
N TYR A 124 -24.82 8.13 -5.57
CA TYR A 124 -24.03 7.23 -4.73
C TYR A 124 -23.11 7.96 -3.74
N PHE A 125 -22.47 9.06 -4.16
CA PHE A 125 -21.34 9.66 -3.44
C PHE A 125 -21.47 11.18 -3.17
N GLY A 126 -22.53 11.83 -3.63
CA GLY A 126 -22.70 13.29 -3.50
C GLY A 126 -22.76 13.81 -2.06
N GLY A 127 -23.04 12.94 -1.08
CA GLY A 127 -22.98 13.23 0.36
C GLY A 127 -21.87 12.50 1.11
N SER A 128 -20.96 11.83 0.40
CA SER A 128 -19.91 11.00 1.00
C SER A 128 -18.61 11.76 1.28
N GLU A 129 -18.50 13.03 0.87
CA GLU A 129 -17.38 13.88 1.22
C GLU A 129 -17.28 14.00 2.74
N GLY A 130 -16.11 13.67 3.29
CA GLY A 130 -15.91 13.57 4.73
C GLY A 130 -14.62 14.23 5.22
N GLN A 131 -14.43 14.15 6.53
CA GLN A 131 -13.16 14.46 7.19
C GLN A 131 -12.50 13.17 7.66
N ASP A 132 -11.20 13.22 7.90
CA ASP A 132 -10.51 12.12 8.56
C ASP A 132 -11.15 11.88 9.93
N HIS A 133 -11.25 10.61 10.32
CA HIS A 133 -11.84 10.24 11.61
C HIS A 133 -10.87 9.42 12.44
N PHE A 134 -10.97 9.58 13.75
CA PHE A 134 -10.19 8.83 14.72
C PHE A 134 -11.09 7.84 15.43
N GLY A 135 -10.66 6.58 15.51
CA GLY A 135 -11.43 5.51 16.12
C GLY A 135 -10.53 4.44 16.72
N TYR A 136 -11.04 3.70 17.70
CA TYR A 136 -10.31 2.58 18.29
C TYR A 136 -10.67 1.31 17.53
N ILE A 137 -9.67 0.63 16.98
CA ILE A 137 -9.86 -0.67 16.31
C ILE A 137 -9.52 -1.85 17.22
N GLU A 138 -8.81 -1.57 18.31
CA GLU A 138 -8.56 -2.46 19.43
C GLU A 138 -8.62 -1.63 20.74
N PRO A 139 -8.79 -2.23 21.93
CA PRO A 139 -9.01 -1.52 23.20
C PRO A 139 -8.02 -0.38 23.51
N GLU A 140 -6.80 -0.44 22.97
CA GLU A 140 -5.73 0.55 23.20
C GLU A 140 -5.13 1.10 21.90
N LYS A 141 -5.69 0.76 20.74
CA LYS A 141 -5.14 1.18 19.44
C LYS A 141 -6.08 2.13 18.72
N ARG A 142 -5.82 3.42 18.91
CA ARG A 142 -6.43 4.48 18.11
C ARG A 142 -5.84 4.44 16.70
N ALA A 143 -6.70 4.49 15.70
CA ALA A 143 -6.36 4.61 14.31
C ALA A 143 -6.92 5.92 13.76
N VAL A 144 -6.22 6.45 12.76
CA VAL A 144 -6.71 7.53 11.90
C VAL A 144 -7.14 6.90 10.58
N PHE A 145 -8.35 7.25 10.14
CA PHE A 145 -8.97 6.74 8.93
C PHE A 145 -9.14 7.88 7.94
N GLY A 146 -8.80 7.62 6.69
CA GLY A 146 -8.84 8.62 5.64
C GLY A 146 -10.27 8.97 5.25
N ARG A 147 -10.49 10.25 4.97
CA ARG A 147 -11.71 10.72 4.35
C ARG A 147 -11.95 10.07 2.98
N THR A 148 -13.22 10.06 2.57
CA THR A 148 -13.59 9.86 1.19
C THR A 148 -13.50 11.19 0.44
N TYR A 149 -12.77 11.19 -0.67
CA TYR A 149 -12.73 12.29 -1.61
C TYR A 149 -13.85 12.08 -2.63
N ALA A 150 -14.91 12.88 -2.56
CA ALA A 150 -16.04 12.80 -3.49
C ALA A 150 -16.47 14.21 -3.86
N ALA A 151 -16.14 14.65 -5.08
CA ALA A 151 -16.41 16.00 -5.54
C ALA A 151 -16.40 16.07 -7.08
N GLU A 152 -16.87 17.20 -7.63
CA GLU A 152 -16.62 17.55 -9.03
C GLU A 152 -15.12 17.59 -9.33
N PRO A 153 -14.68 17.28 -10.57
CA PRO A 153 -13.27 17.12 -10.90
C PRO A 153 -12.34 18.27 -10.46
N ASP A 154 -12.70 19.53 -10.71
CA ASP A 154 -11.83 20.67 -10.39
C ASP A 154 -11.58 20.79 -8.87
N LYS A 155 -12.65 20.71 -8.07
CA LYS A 155 -12.57 20.72 -6.60
C LYS A 155 -11.79 19.51 -6.09
N LEU A 156 -12.02 18.34 -6.69
CA LEU A 156 -11.34 17.11 -6.34
C LEU A 156 -9.82 17.20 -6.58
N VAL A 157 -9.41 17.80 -7.70
CA VAL A 157 -7.99 18.06 -8.01
C VAL A 157 -7.36 18.96 -6.95
N ASP A 158 -8.02 20.05 -6.54
CA ASP A 158 -7.48 20.95 -5.51
C ASP A 158 -7.32 20.25 -4.16
N GLN A 159 -8.29 19.42 -3.76
CA GLN A 159 -8.19 18.62 -2.53
C GLN A 159 -7.04 17.60 -2.58
N LEU A 160 -6.79 16.98 -3.73
CA LEU A 160 -5.74 15.98 -3.88
C LEU A 160 -4.35 16.60 -3.94
N LYS A 161 -4.21 17.87 -4.36
CA LYS A 161 -2.94 18.61 -4.27
C LYS A 161 -2.50 18.88 -2.83
N GLU A 162 -3.45 18.95 -1.90
CA GLU A 162 -3.17 19.17 -0.47
C GLU A 162 -2.72 17.88 0.25
N ASP A 163 -2.89 16.70 -0.38
CA ASP A 163 -2.56 15.42 0.23
C ASP A 163 -1.05 15.11 0.12
N GLU A 164 -0.29 15.50 1.14
CA GLU A 164 1.16 15.26 1.24
C GLU A 164 1.58 13.80 0.95
N ALA A 165 0.77 12.81 1.36
CA ALA A 165 1.12 11.41 1.16
C ALA A 165 0.94 10.96 -0.29
N ILE A 166 -0.06 11.50 -1.01
CA ILE A 166 -0.18 11.30 -2.46
C ILE A 166 1.03 11.92 -3.18
N ALA A 167 1.46 13.11 -2.77
CA ALA A 167 2.61 13.79 -3.37
C ALA A 167 3.93 13.01 -3.19
N GLU A 168 4.06 12.22 -2.12
CA GLU A 168 5.28 11.45 -1.81
C GLU A 168 5.24 9.97 -2.21
N ALA A 169 4.06 9.44 -2.56
CA ALA A 169 3.91 8.05 -2.95
C ALA A 169 4.29 7.84 -4.43
N ASP A 170 4.84 6.67 -4.73
CA ASP A 170 5.15 6.28 -6.11
C ASP A 170 3.95 5.62 -6.80
N THR A 171 2.93 5.24 -6.04
CA THR A 171 1.74 4.54 -6.54
C THR A 171 0.51 4.92 -5.71
N LEU A 172 -0.51 5.45 -6.37
CA LEU A 172 -1.83 5.65 -5.77
C LEU A 172 -2.71 4.42 -6.03
N LEU A 173 -3.24 3.83 -4.97
CA LEU A 173 -4.21 2.74 -5.05
C LEU A 173 -5.63 3.29 -4.80
N LEU A 174 -6.47 3.22 -5.83
CA LEU A 174 -7.87 3.61 -5.74
C LEU A 174 -8.70 2.47 -5.14
N THR A 175 -9.40 2.74 -4.05
CA THR A 175 -10.35 1.78 -3.48
C THR A 175 -11.72 1.97 -4.14
N VAL A 176 -12.20 0.93 -4.81
CA VAL A 176 -13.44 0.98 -5.59
C VAL A 176 -14.56 0.13 -4.93
N PRO A 177 -15.83 0.53 -5.03
CA PRO A 177 -16.96 -0.13 -4.39
C PRO A 177 -17.35 -1.42 -5.14
N ASN A 178 -16.75 -2.55 -4.76
CA ASN A 178 -16.98 -3.85 -5.39
C ASN A 178 -18.46 -4.28 -5.49
N GLN A 179 -19.32 -3.79 -4.60
CA GLN A 179 -20.77 -4.05 -4.61
C GLN A 179 -21.52 -3.40 -5.77
N LEU A 180 -20.96 -2.37 -6.42
CA LEU A 180 -21.59 -1.65 -7.52
C LEU A 180 -21.33 -2.28 -8.91
N GLY A 181 -20.67 -3.44 -8.95
CA GLY A 181 -20.47 -4.19 -10.19
C GLY A 181 -19.35 -3.66 -11.10
N VAL A 182 -18.96 -4.46 -12.08
CA VAL A 182 -17.76 -4.21 -12.90
C VAL A 182 -17.87 -2.91 -13.70
N ASP A 183 -18.99 -2.69 -14.38
CA ASP A 183 -19.17 -1.54 -15.29
C ASP A 183 -19.06 -0.20 -14.55
N TYR A 184 -19.68 -0.09 -13.37
CA TYR A 184 -19.60 1.14 -12.58
C TYR A 184 -18.18 1.35 -12.01
N ASN A 185 -17.51 0.29 -11.56
CA ASN A 185 -16.13 0.41 -11.08
C ASN A 185 -15.15 0.78 -12.21
N ALA A 186 -15.39 0.31 -13.45
CA ALA A 186 -14.64 0.76 -14.61
C ALA A 186 -14.86 2.25 -14.89
N HIS A 187 -16.11 2.73 -14.81
CA HIS A 187 -16.45 4.16 -14.89
C HIS A 187 -15.74 4.99 -13.82
N VAL A 188 -15.74 4.55 -12.55
CA VAL A 188 -15.04 5.26 -11.47
C VAL A 188 -13.56 5.46 -11.80
N ILE A 189 -12.88 4.41 -12.25
CA ILE A 189 -11.45 4.49 -12.62
C ILE A 189 -11.26 5.39 -13.84
N GLU A 190 -12.10 5.23 -14.87
CA GLU A 190 -12.04 6.02 -16.09
C GLU A 190 -12.26 7.53 -15.82
N ALA A 191 -13.18 7.87 -14.92
CA ALA A 191 -13.43 9.25 -14.53
C ALA A 191 -12.21 9.90 -13.88
N ILE A 192 -11.50 9.18 -13.01
CA ILE A 192 -10.22 9.65 -12.43
C ILE A 192 -9.18 9.85 -13.53
N LEU A 193 -9.00 8.88 -14.43
CA LEU A 193 -7.99 8.96 -15.50
C LEU A 193 -8.27 10.10 -16.48
N LYS A 194 -9.54 10.38 -16.79
CA LYS A 194 -9.92 11.42 -17.76
C LYS A 194 -9.98 12.83 -17.17
N HIS A 195 -10.47 12.97 -15.94
CA HIS A 195 -10.85 14.28 -15.39
C HIS A 195 -9.97 14.75 -14.23
N VAL A 196 -9.20 13.86 -13.59
CA VAL A 196 -8.43 14.21 -12.39
C VAL A 196 -6.92 14.03 -12.63
N ALA A 197 -6.52 12.85 -13.10
CA ALA A 197 -5.13 12.46 -13.32
C ALA A 197 -4.33 13.48 -14.17
N PRO A 198 -4.84 14.02 -15.29
CA PRO A 198 -4.07 14.94 -16.13
C PRO A 198 -3.70 16.24 -15.40
N ALA A 199 -4.61 16.78 -14.59
CA ALA A 199 -4.39 18.02 -13.84
C ALA A 199 -3.41 17.86 -12.67
N LEU A 200 -3.17 16.62 -12.24
CA LEU A 200 -2.19 16.26 -11.20
C LEU A 200 -0.87 15.74 -11.82
N GLY A 201 -0.77 15.71 -13.14
CA GLY A 201 0.42 15.22 -13.86
C GLY A 201 0.61 13.71 -13.78
N TRP A 202 -0.43 12.96 -13.42
CA TRP A 202 -0.41 11.50 -13.37
C TRP A 202 -0.53 10.94 -14.80
N ARG A 203 0.06 9.77 -15.03
CA ARG A 203 0.08 9.09 -16.33
C ARG A 203 -0.46 7.67 -16.21
#